data_AF-A0A2E2IYP4-F1
#
_entry.id   AF-A0A2E2IYP4-F1
#
_cell.length_a   1.000
_cell.length_b   1.000
_cell.length_c   1.000
_cell.angle_alpha   90.00
_cell.angle_beta   90.00
_cell.angle_gamma   90.00
#
_symmetry.space_group_name_H-M   'P 1'
#
loop_
_entity.id
_entity.type
_entity.pdbx_description
1 polymer ?
#
loop_
_entity_poly.entity_id
_entity_poly.type
_entity_poly.pdbx_seq_one_letter_code
_entity_poly.pdbx_strand_id
1 'polypeptide(L)'
;MKKFLKSTIVLSLLITAFACSNDDDTPEVVNEEEVITTITLTLTPQGGGTPIVLQSRDLDGDGPNDPVITVGGALTANTTYNGAIVFLNETESPAENITEEVIDEAEEHQVFYVPSSGLNATFTYEDFDGNGNPLGTLFTLEAGAASSGNLNVVLRHEPQKPNNGTLGDAGGETDVSVTFNVNIQ
;
A
#
# COMPACT_ATOMS: atom_id res chain seq x y z
N MET A 1 -44.82 32.52 55.58
CA MET A 1 -44.13 33.20 56.70
C MET A 1 -42.66 32.80 56.69
N LYS A 2 -41.79 33.75 56.98
CA LYS A 2 -40.31 33.77 56.85
C LYS A 2 -39.59 32.64 57.62
N LYS A 3 -38.40 32.22 57.11
CA LYS A 3 -37.07 32.19 57.79
C LYS A 3 -36.06 31.43 56.91
N PHE A 4 -35.11 32.10 56.26
CA PHE A 4 -33.74 32.49 56.72
C PHE A 4 -32.67 31.39 56.60
N LEU A 5 -31.88 31.56 55.53
CA LEU A 5 -30.47 31.24 55.25
C LEU A 5 -29.56 30.89 56.44
N LYS A 6 -28.75 29.81 56.30
CA LYS A 6 -27.35 29.75 56.77
C LYS A 6 -26.50 28.86 55.85
N SER A 7 -25.45 29.47 55.31
CA SER A 7 -24.34 28.84 54.59
C SER A 7 -23.49 27.99 55.53
N THR A 8 -22.98 26.85 55.04
CA THR A 8 -21.76 26.24 55.59
C THR A 8 -20.96 25.70 54.41
N ILE A 9 -19.87 26.41 54.12
CA ILE A 9 -18.74 25.98 53.31
C ILE A 9 -18.11 24.76 53.99
N VAL A 10 -17.94 23.66 53.23
CA VAL A 10 -16.96 22.62 53.56
C VAL A 10 -16.09 22.44 52.31
N LEU A 11 -14.89 23.02 52.41
CA LEU A 11 -13.75 22.84 51.53
C LEU A 11 -12.97 21.63 52.06
N SER A 12 -12.91 20.53 51.31
CA SER A 12 -12.05 19.36 51.51
C SER A 12 -12.29 18.40 50.34
N LEU A 13 -11.34 17.82 49.62
CA LEU A 13 -9.89 17.90 49.61
C LEU A 13 -9.51 17.33 48.23
N LEU A 14 -8.51 17.92 47.57
CA LEU A 14 -7.97 17.43 46.30
C LEU A 14 -7.65 15.93 46.36
N ILE A 15 -8.21 15.17 45.43
CA ILE A 15 -7.70 13.87 45.01
C ILE A 15 -7.57 13.97 43.49
N THR A 16 -6.47 14.55 43.02
CA THR A 16 -6.02 14.35 41.64
C THR A 16 -4.79 13.49 41.70
N ALA A 17 -4.84 12.44 40.88
CA ALA A 17 -3.97 11.30 40.86
C ALA A 17 -2.49 11.67 40.75
N PHE A 18 -1.69 10.77 41.32
CA PHE A 18 -0.27 10.53 41.10
C PHE A 18 0.23 11.05 39.74
N ALA A 19 1.06 12.09 39.80
CA ALA A 19 2.03 12.37 38.75
C ALA A 19 3.17 11.35 38.87
N CYS A 20 3.07 10.28 38.10
CA CYS A 20 4.19 9.48 37.62
C CYS A 20 4.25 9.77 36.11
N SER A 21 5.24 10.53 35.63
CA SER A 21 6.56 10.04 35.22
C SER A 21 6.50 9.48 33.79
N ASN A 22 7.11 10.25 32.88
CA ASN A 22 7.39 10.00 31.46
C ASN A 22 6.31 10.57 30.52
N ASP A 23 6.68 11.72 29.96
CA ASP A 23 6.00 12.49 28.93
C ASP A 23 6.21 11.77 27.58
N ASP A 24 5.57 10.60 27.44
CA ASP A 24 5.55 9.78 26.22
C ASP A 24 4.08 9.45 25.85
N ASP A 25 3.19 10.42 26.09
CA ASP A 25 1.76 10.36 25.75
C ASP A 25 1.53 10.80 24.28
N THR A 26 2.41 10.41 23.35
CA THR A 26 1.97 10.34 21.95
C THR A 26 1.03 9.15 21.85
N PRO A 27 -0.24 9.33 21.46
CA PRO A 27 -1.09 8.19 21.15
C PRO A 27 -0.34 7.30 20.15
N GLU A 28 -0.21 6.01 20.44
CA GLU A 28 0.21 5.05 19.42
C GLU A 28 -0.73 5.24 18.22
N VAL A 29 -0.15 5.37 17.03
CA VAL A 29 -0.93 5.37 15.79
C VAL A 29 -1.65 4.03 15.77
N VAL A 30 -2.99 4.06 15.74
CA VAL A 30 -3.77 2.84 15.53
C VAL A 30 -3.56 2.49 14.07
N ASN A 31 -2.77 1.45 13.81
CA ASN A 31 -2.64 0.86 12.49
C ASN A 31 -3.95 0.09 12.21
N GLU A 32 -4.82 0.69 11.38
CA GLU A 32 -6.07 0.09 10.94
C GLU A 32 -5.80 -0.77 9.71
N GLU A 33 -6.47 -1.92 9.58
CA GLU A 33 -6.32 -2.80 8.41
C GLU A 33 -6.68 -2.05 7.12
N GLU A 34 -5.79 -2.10 6.14
CA GLU A 34 -5.83 -1.27 4.95
C GLU A 34 -6.94 -1.74 3.98
N VAL A 35 -7.99 -0.94 3.82
CA VAL A 35 -9.06 -1.25 2.86
C VAL A 35 -8.65 -0.79 1.46
N ILE A 36 -8.04 -1.69 0.68
CA ILE A 36 -7.63 -1.38 -0.70
C ILE A 36 -8.62 -1.93 -1.73
N THR A 37 -9.32 -1.01 -2.39
CA THR A 37 -10.31 -1.35 -3.42
C THR A 37 -9.77 -1.28 -4.84
N THR A 38 -8.76 -0.44 -5.06
CA THR A 38 -8.25 -0.14 -6.40
C THR A 38 -6.75 -0.10 -6.43
N ILE A 39 -6.18 -0.83 -7.39
CA ILE A 39 -4.77 -0.80 -7.74
C ILE A 39 -4.62 -0.24 -9.13
N THR A 40 -3.76 0.76 -9.30
CA THR A 40 -3.39 1.27 -10.62
C THR A 40 -1.87 1.22 -10.79
N LEU A 41 -1.40 0.39 -11.72
CA LEU A 41 -0.01 0.34 -12.17
C LEU A 41 0.16 1.17 -13.44
N THR A 42 1.04 2.16 -13.42
CA THR A 42 1.37 2.98 -14.58
C THR A 42 2.79 2.71 -15.05
N LEU A 43 2.94 2.29 -16.31
CA LEU A 43 4.21 1.96 -16.94
C LEU A 43 4.51 2.98 -18.05
N THR A 44 5.47 3.86 -17.80
CA THR A 44 5.88 4.93 -18.74
C THR A 44 7.17 4.54 -19.45
N PRO A 45 7.19 4.40 -20.79
CA PRO A 45 8.40 4.02 -21.53
C PRO A 45 9.48 5.11 -21.42
N GLN A 46 10.71 4.73 -21.05
CA GLN A 46 11.82 5.68 -20.87
C GLN A 46 12.24 6.38 -22.17
N GLY A 47 12.02 5.74 -23.33
CA GLY A 47 12.23 6.33 -24.65
C GLY A 47 11.17 7.36 -25.07
N GLY A 48 10.20 7.65 -24.20
CA GLY A 48 9.00 8.42 -24.51
C GLY A 48 7.91 7.57 -25.14
N GLY A 49 6.67 8.10 -25.16
CA GLY A 49 5.49 7.41 -25.64
C GLY A 49 4.30 7.55 -24.69
N THR A 50 3.22 6.83 -24.97
CA THR A 50 2.03 6.80 -24.11
C THR A 50 2.25 5.79 -22.98
N PRO A 51 2.01 6.17 -21.71
CA PRO A 51 2.02 5.22 -20.61
C PRO A 51 0.98 4.12 -20.78
N ILE A 52 1.32 2.92 -20.31
CA ILE A 52 0.41 1.78 -20.26
C ILE A 52 -0.08 1.65 -18.83
N VAL A 53 -1.40 1.59 -18.66
CA VAL A 53 -2.04 1.50 -17.35
C VAL A 53 -2.65 0.12 -17.17
N LEU A 54 -2.30 -0.56 -16.07
CA LEU A 54 -2.98 -1.76 -15.59
C LEU A 54 -3.79 -1.37 -14.36
N GLN A 55 -5.05 -1.76 -14.29
CA GLN A 55 -5.90 -1.43 -13.18
C GLN A 55 -6.72 -2.63 -12.73
N SER A 56 -6.85 -2.77 -11.42
CA SER A 56 -7.83 -3.63 -10.77
C SER A 56 -8.70 -2.78 -9.89
N ARG A 57 -10.00 -3.04 -9.91
CA ARG A 57 -10.98 -2.33 -9.09
C ARG A 57 -12.03 -3.28 -8.57
N ASP A 58 -12.19 -3.29 -7.25
CA ASP A 58 -13.12 -4.12 -6.50
C ASP A 58 -13.70 -3.28 -5.35
N LEU A 59 -15.00 -2.97 -5.41
CA LEU A 59 -15.66 -2.12 -4.41
C LEU A 59 -16.38 -2.92 -3.32
N ASP A 60 -16.48 -4.23 -3.47
CA ASP A 60 -17.14 -5.11 -2.52
C ASP A 60 -16.22 -6.15 -1.90
N GLY A 61 -14.95 -6.21 -2.30
CA GLY A 61 -13.91 -7.05 -1.70
C GLY A 61 -14.30 -8.53 -1.76
N ASP A 62 -14.50 -9.17 -0.60
CA ASP A 62 -15.03 -10.54 -0.49
C ASP A 62 -16.51 -10.69 -0.90
N GLY A 63 -17.10 -9.66 -1.50
CA GLY A 63 -18.43 -9.64 -2.06
C GLY A 63 -18.59 -10.58 -3.27
N PRO A 64 -19.80 -10.64 -3.84
CA PRO A 64 -20.10 -11.56 -4.94
C PRO A 64 -19.51 -11.16 -6.29
N ASN A 65 -18.97 -9.93 -6.45
CA ASN A 65 -18.41 -9.49 -7.72
C ASN A 65 -16.90 -9.71 -7.75
N ASP A 66 -16.40 -10.30 -8.84
CA ASP A 66 -14.96 -10.36 -9.07
C ASP A 66 -14.39 -8.96 -9.37
N PRO A 67 -13.10 -8.71 -9.07
CA PRO A 67 -12.42 -7.48 -9.47
C PRO A 67 -12.49 -7.21 -10.97
N VAL A 68 -12.74 -5.96 -11.34
CA VAL A 68 -12.67 -5.51 -12.73
C VAL A 68 -11.22 -5.22 -13.10
N ILE A 69 -10.65 -6.08 -13.95
CA ILE A 69 -9.26 -5.95 -14.44
C ILE A 69 -9.24 -5.27 -15.82
N THR A 70 -8.42 -4.23 -15.96
CA THR A 70 -8.14 -3.55 -17.23
C THR A 70 -6.65 -3.52 -17.52
N VAL A 71 -6.26 -3.88 -18.75
CA VAL A 71 -4.89 -3.80 -19.27
C VAL A 71 -4.90 -2.86 -20.47
N GLY A 72 -4.35 -1.67 -20.29
CA GLY A 72 -4.45 -0.55 -21.25
C GLY A 72 -3.65 -0.72 -22.54
N GLY A 73 -2.85 -1.78 -22.67
CA GLY A 73 -2.08 -2.07 -23.88
C GLY A 73 -1.00 -3.12 -23.65
N ALA A 74 -0.37 -3.54 -24.74
CA ALA A 74 0.82 -4.38 -24.68
C ALA A 74 2.07 -3.51 -24.48
N LEU A 75 3.03 -4.02 -23.72
CA LEU A 75 4.38 -3.46 -23.61
C LEU A 75 5.13 -3.67 -24.93
N THR A 76 6.05 -2.78 -25.22
CA THR A 76 6.96 -2.88 -26.37
C THR A 76 8.15 -3.75 -25.99
N ALA A 77 8.52 -4.68 -26.85
CA ALA A 77 9.69 -5.53 -26.65
C ALA A 77 10.99 -4.71 -26.57
N ASN A 78 11.93 -5.18 -25.75
CA ASN A 78 13.23 -4.55 -25.50
C ASN A 78 13.13 -3.08 -25.05
N THR A 79 12.13 -2.78 -24.21
CA THR A 79 11.87 -1.42 -23.72
C THR A 79 11.87 -1.39 -22.20
N THR A 80 12.52 -0.38 -21.63
CA THR A 80 12.48 -0.09 -20.20
C THR A 80 11.38 0.91 -19.88
N TYR A 81 10.61 0.62 -18.84
CA TYR A 81 9.52 1.43 -18.33
C TYR A 81 9.83 1.91 -16.91
N ASN A 82 9.52 3.17 -16.63
CA ASN A 82 9.37 3.65 -15.27
C ASN A 82 7.97 3.28 -14.79
N GLY A 83 7.91 2.52 -13.69
CA GLY A 83 6.71 2.03 -13.06
C GLY A 83 6.37 2.80 -11.80
N ALA A 84 5.07 3.05 -11.60
CA ALA A 84 4.52 3.55 -10.35
C ALA A 84 3.20 2.84 -10.06
N ILE A 85 2.96 2.48 -8.79
CA ILE A 85 1.70 1.90 -8.33
C ILE A 85 0.98 2.85 -7.39
N VAL A 86 -0.35 2.86 -7.46
CA VAL A 86 -1.23 3.61 -6.57
C VAL A 86 -2.28 2.66 -6.01
N PHE A 87 -2.51 2.76 -4.70
CA PHE A 87 -3.52 2.06 -3.93
C PHE A 87 -4.57 3.06 -3.44
N LEU A 88 -5.86 2.75 -3.65
CA LEU A 88 -6.97 3.61 -3.22
C LEU A 88 -8.06 2.82 -2.50
N ASN A 89 -8.70 3.47 -1.54
CA ASN A 89 -9.99 3.11 -1.00
C ASN A 89 -11.09 3.99 -1.63
N GLU A 90 -11.78 3.45 -2.62
CA GLU A 90 -12.88 4.12 -3.33
C GLU A 90 -14.26 3.86 -2.69
N THR A 91 -14.31 3.22 -1.51
CA THR A 91 -15.54 3.15 -0.70
C THR A 91 -15.76 4.42 0.13
N GLU A 92 -14.68 5.16 0.36
CA GLU A 92 -14.63 6.49 0.99
C GLU A 92 -15.09 7.60 0.03
N SER A 93 -15.46 8.77 0.59
CA SER A 93 -15.81 9.96 -0.21
C SER A 93 -15.30 11.25 0.45
N PRO A 94 -14.18 11.84 -0.03
CA PRO A 94 -13.43 11.46 -1.23
C PRO A 94 -12.74 10.10 -1.08
N ALA A 95 -12.42 9.44 -2.21
CA ALA A 95 -11.60 8.23 -2.18
C ALA A 95 -10.27 8.51 -1.47
N GLU A 96 -9.91 7.65 -0.54
CA GLU A 96 -8.71 7.77 0.25
C GLU A 96 -7.51 7.18 -0.51
N ASN A 97 -6.35 7.84 -0.36
CA ASN A 97 -5.12 7.45 -1.02
C ASN A 97 -4.24 6.63 -0.08
N ILE A 98 -4.48 5.31 -0.04
CA ILE A 98 -3.72 4.36 0.78
C ILE A 98 -2.23 4.31 0.40
N THR A 99 -1.86 4.78 -0.79
CA THR A 99 -0.44 4.92 -1.16
C THR A 99 0.34 5.81 -0.21
N GLU A 100 -0.29 6.83 0.39
CA GLU A 100 0.39 7.71 1.35
C GLU A 100 0.77 6.96 2.63
N GLU A 101 -0.15 6.16 3.16
CA GLU A 101 0.10 5.31 4.33
C GLU A 101 1.18 4.27 4.05
N VAL A 102 1.12 3.56 2.91
CA VAL A 102 2.16 2.61 2.48
C VAL A 102 3.56 3.26 2.43
N ILE A 103 3.64 4.55 2.07
CA ILE A 103 4.90 5.30 2.02
C ILE A 103 5.34 5.75 3.42
N ASP A 104 4.40 6.25 4.24
CA ASP A 104 4.69 6.70 5.60
C ASP A 104 5.11 5.51 6.49
N GLU A 105 4.55 4.33 6.24
CA GLU A 105 4.83 3.07 6.91
C GLU A 105 5.74 2.15 6.07
N ALA A 106 6.70 2.74 5.36
CA ALA A 106 7.56 2.00 4.43
C ALA A 106 8.35 0.84 5.06
N GLU A 107 8.63 0.88 6.37
CA GLU A 107 9.31 -0.23 7.06
C GLU A 107 8.39 -1.45 7.22
N GLU A 108 7.08 -1.25 7.23
CA GLU A 108 6.05 -2.29 7.43
C GLU A 108 5.47 -2.78 6.09
N HIS A 109 5.76 -2.10 4.98
CA HIS A 109 5.17 -2.44 3.69
C HIS A 109 6.19 -2.82 2.60
N GLN A 110 5.85 -3.78 1.73
CA GLN A 110 6.59 -4.01 0.49
C GLN A 110 5.71 -4.53 -0.65
N VAL A 111 5.86 -3.91 -1.81
CA VAL A 111 5.23 -4.35 -3.07
C VAL A 111 6.15 -5.34 -3.78
N PHE A 112 5.60 -6.47 -4.21
CA PHE A 112 6.27 -7.50 -4.99
C PHE A 112 5.68 -7.60 -6.40
N TYR A 113 6.58 -7.70 -7.38
CA TYR A 113 6.23 -7.91 -8.80
C TYR A 113 6.70 -9.29 -9.24
N VAL A 114 5.76 -10.22 -9.41
CA VAL A 114 6.05 -11.63 -9.68
C VAL A 114 5.60 -12.00 -11.11
N PRO A 115 6.48 -11.89 -12.10
CA PRO A 115 6.18 -12.37 -13.45
C PRO A 115 6.13 -13.90 -13.47
N SER A 116 5.15 -14.45 -14.17
CA SER A 116 5.15 -15.87 -14.52
C SER A 116 6.35 -16.22 -15.40
N SER A 117 6.77 -17.50 -15.39
CA SER A 117 7.94 -17.96 -16.14
C SER A 117 7.89 -17.73 -17.66
N GLY A 118 6.69 -17.51 -18.22
CA GLY A 118 6.48 -17.21 -19.64
C GLY A 118 6.52 -15.72 -20.00
N LEU A 119 6.56 -14.82 -19.01
CA LEU A 119 6.61 -13.38 -19.23
C LEU A 119 8.07 -12.90 -19.13
N ASN A 120 8.62 -12.41 -20.25
CA ASN A 120 9.99 -11.91 -20.30
C ASN A 120 10.08 -10.49 -19.72
N ALA A 121 9.78 -10.32 -18.44
CA ALA A 121 9.85 -9.04 -17.73
C ALA A 121 10.72 -9.16 -16.48
N THR A 122 11.58 -8.18 -16.24
CA THR A 122 12.36 -8.06 -15.01
C THR A 122 12.09 -6.73 -14.33
N PHE A 123 12.13 -6.72 -13.00
CA PHE A 123 11.76 -5.58 -12.17
C PHE A 123 12.94 -5.18 -11.28
N THR A 124 13.13 -3.88 -11.10
CA THR A 124 14.10 -3.30 -10.15
C THR A 124 13.39 -2.25 -9.32
N TYR A 125 13.53 -2.32 -7.99
CA TYR A 125 12.94 -1.32 -7.09
C TYR A 125 13.72 -0.01 -7.13
N GLU A 126 13.00 1.11 -7.11
CA GLU A 126 13.57 2.46 -7.19
C GLU A 126 13.30 3.30 -5.92
N ASP A 127 12.52 2.78 -4.99
CA ASP A 127 12.21 3.36 -3.68
C ASP A 127 12.43 2.37 -2.53
N PHE A 128 12.83 2.91 -1.38
CA PHE A 128 13.30 2.15 -0.23
C PHE A 128 12.84 2.80 1.08
N ASP A 129 12.73 1.99 2.12
CA ASP A 129 12.47 2.43 3.49
C ASP A 129 13.69 3.13 4.12
N GLY A 130 13.54 3.61 5.37
CA GLY A 130 14.60 4.28 6.13
C GLY A 130 15.84 3.41 6.39
N ASN A 131 15.70 2.09 6.28
CA ASN A 131 16.76 1.11 6.48
C ASN A 131 17.38 0.63 5.15
N GLY A 132 16.90 1.13 4.01
CA GLY A 132 17.38 0.78 2.68
C GLY A 132 16.82 -0.54 2.12
N ASN A 133 15.74 -1.09 2.71
CA ASN A 133 15.04 -2.22 2.11
C ASN A 133 14.01 -1.72 1.10
N PRO A 134 13.70 -2.50 0.04
CA PRO A 134 12.75 -2.06 -0.98
C PRO A 134 11.34 -1.81 -0.41
N LEU A 135 10.71 -0.72 -0.87
CA LEU A 135 9.28 -0.48 -0.69
C LEU A 135 8.52 -0.93 -1.95
N GLY A 136 8.93 -0.46 -3.13
CA GLY A 136 8.42 -0.90 -4.41
C GLY A 136 7.18 -0.17 -4.90
N THR A 137 6.83 1.00 -4.35
CA THR A 137 5.82 1.87 -4.99
C THR A 137 6.33 2.46 -6.31
N LEU A 138 7.66 2.54 -6.45
CA LEU A 138 8.37 2.95 -7.67
C LEU A 138 9.34 1.86 -8.11
N PHE A 139 9.37 1.59 -9.41
CA PHE A 139 10.21 0.53 -9.96
C PHE A 139 10.58 0.81 -11.42
N THR A 140 11.57 0.10 -11.94
CA THR A 140 11.77 -0.04 -13.38
C THR A 140 11.37 -1.44 -13.83
N LEU A 141 10.70 -1.53 -14.98
CA LEU A 141 10.38 -2.77 -15.67
C LEU A 141 11.16 -2.82 -16.97
N GLU A 142 11.99 -3.83 -17.16
CA GLU A 142 12.64 -4.13 -18.44
C GLU A 142 11.83 -5.23 -19.15
N ALA A 143 11.17 -4.85 -20.25
CA ALA A 143 10.44 -5.77 -21.11
C ALA A 143 11.41 -6.36 -22.14
N GLY A 144 11.61 -7.67 -22.10
CA GLY A 144 12.51 -8.39 -23.00
C GLY A 144 11.87 -8.72 -24.35
N ALA A 145 12.16 -9.92 -24.87
CA ALA A 145 11.58 -10.39 -26.12
C ALA A 145 10.06 -10.60 -26.02
N ALA A 146 9.38 -10.51 -27.17
CA ALA A 146 7.93 -10.70 -27.27
C ALA A 146 7.48 -11.98 -26.55
N SER A 147 6.49 -11.83 -25.68
CA SER A 147 6.00 -12.88 -24.79
C SER A 147 4.68 -12.46 -24.16
N SER A 148 3.96 -13.41 -23.58
CA SER A 148 2.70 -13.15 -22.89
C SER A 148 2.65 -13.98 -21.61
N GLY A 149 2.18 -13.40 -20.53
CA GLY A 149 2.02 -14.13 -19.28
C GLY A 149 1.43 -13.29 -18.18
N ASN A 150 1.26 -13.92 -17.03
CA ASN A 150 0.70 -13.29 -15.85
C ASN A 150 1.78 -12.49 -15.13
N LEU A 151 1.42 -11.30 -14.66
CA LEU A 151 2.15 -10.52 -13.66
C LEU A 151 1.29 -10.48 -12.40
N ASN A 152 1.75 -11.13 -11.33
CA ASN A 152 1.12 -11.02 -10.02
C ASN A 152 1.78 -9.89 -9.23
N VAL A 153 0.99 -8.91 -8.81
CA VAL A 153 1.40 -7.79 -7.99
C VAL A 153 0.82 -8.01 -6.59
N VAL A 154 1.68 -7.95 -5.57
CA VAL A 154 1.31 -8.24 -4.19
C VAL A 154 1.81 -7.15 -3.28
N LEU A 155 0.95 -6.57 -2.45
CA LEU A 155 1.36 -5.75 -1.31
C LEU A 155 1.40 -6.65 -0.07
N ARG A 156 2.50 -6.55 0.68
CA ARG A 156 2.68 -7.22 1.97
C ARG A 156 2.72 -6.18 3.07
N HIS A 157 1.97 -6.42 4.12
CA HIS A 157 2.07 -5.78 5.42
C HIS A 157 2.85 -6.67 6.40
N GLU A 158 3.75 -6.05 7.15
CA GLU A 158 4.75 -6.63 8.05
C GLU A 158 5.59 -7.77 7.42
N PRO A 159 6.15 -7.61 6.20
CA PRO A 159 7.06 -8.61 5.68
C PRO A 159 8.37 -8.61 6.47
N GLN A 160 9.04 -9.75 6.50
CA GLN A 160 10.43 -9.86 6.92
C GLN A 160 11.28 -8.86 6.12
N LYS A 161 12.02 -7.99 6.83
CA LYS A 161 12.99 -7.08 6.24
C LYS A 161 14.30 -7.08 7.05
N PRO A 162 15.48 -7.26 6.40
CA PRO A 162 15.65 -7.60 4.99
C PRO A 162 15.15 -9.01 4.64
N ASN A 163 14.61 -9.17 3.44
CA ASN A 163 14.32 -10.46 2.81
C ASN A 163 15.24 -10.68 1.59
N ASN A 164 15.15 -11.86 0.97
CA ASN A 164 15.94 -12.21 -0.21
C ASN A 164 15.38 -11.65 -1.54
N GLY A 165 14.38 -10.77 -1.49
CA GLY A 165 13.72 -10.17 -2.65
C GLY A 165 12.62 -11.01 -3.27
N THR A 166 12.27 -12.17 -2.70
CA THR A 166 11.20 -13.04 -3.20
C THR A 166 9.97 -13.00 -2.29
N LEU A 167 8.78 -13.08 -2.91
CA LEU A 167 7.51 -13.13 -2.18
C LEU A 167 7.42 -14.30 -1.19
N GLY A 168 8.07 -15.43 -1.49
CA GLY A 168 8.05 -16.61 -0.63
C GLY A 168 8.86 -16.49 0.66
N ASP A 169 9.86 -15.61 0.68
CA ASP A 169 10.70 -15.31 1.85
C ASP A 169 10.13 -14.17 2.70
N ALA A 170 9.30 -13.32 2.08
CA ALA A 170 8.78 -12.10 2.69
C ALA A 170 7.90 -12.37 3.92
N GLY A 171 7.17 -13.49 4.01
CA GLY A 171 6.20 -13.66 5.09
C GLY A 171 5.14 -12.54 5.07
N GLY A 172 4.76 -12.07 6.26
CA GLY A 172 3.76 -11.00 6.43
C GLY A 172 2.34 -11.40 6.01
N GLU A 173 1.40 -10.50 6.26
CA GLU A 173 0.03 -10.62 5.74
C GLU A 173 -0.04 -10.11 4.30
N THR A 174 -1.11 -10.44 3.57
CA THR A 174 -1.33 -9.97 2.21
C THR A 174 -2.50 -9.02 2.18
N ASP A 175 -2.23 -7.74 1.98
CA ASP A 175 -3.29 -6.72 1.89
C ASP A 175 -3.90 -6.74 0.51
N VAL A 176 -3.08 -6.98 -0.52
CA VAL A 176 -3.58 -7.20 -1.89
C VAL A 176 -2.74 -8.20 -2.66
N SER A 177 -3.41 -9.04 -3.46
CA SER A 177 -2.80 -9.84 -4.52
C SER A 177 -3.64 -9.80 -5.78
N VAL A 178 -3.10 -9.19 -6.84
CA VAL A 178 -3.79 -9.07 -8.12
C VAL A 178 -2.95 -9.62 -9.27
N THR A 179 -3.60 -10.18 -10.28
CA THR A 179 -2.92 -10.72 -11.46
C THR A 179 -3.36 -10.01 -12.73
N PHE A 180 -2.40 -9.48 -13.47
CA PHE A 180 -2.61 -8.89 -14.79
C PHE A 180 -2.10 -9.82 -15.89
N ASN A 181 -2.87 -9.99 -16.96
CA ASN A 181 -2.42 -10.67 -18.17
C ASN A 181 -1.67 -9.68 -19.05
N VAL A 182 -0.34 -9.76 -19.06
CA VAL A 182 0.54 -8.81 -19.76
C VAL A 182 1.01 -9.42 -21.08
N ASN A 183 1.08 -8.59 -22.12
CA ASN A 183 1.67 -8.93 -23.40
C ASN A 183 2.84 -7.99 -23.70
N ILE A 184 3.92 -8.54 -24.24
CA ILE A 184 5.11 -7.85 -24.75
C ILE A 184 5.18 -8.12 -26.25
N GLN A 185 5.28 -7.08 -27.08
CA GLN A 185 5.26 -7.17 -28.55
C GLN A 185 6.24 -6.24 -29.25
#